data_AF-A0A9E2R3D9-F1
#
_entry.id   AF-A0A9E2R3D9-F1
#
_cell.length_a   1.000
_cell.length_b   1.000
_cell.length_c   1.000
_cell.angle_alpha   90.00
_cell.angle_beta   90.00
_cell.angle_gamma   90.00
#
_symmetry.space_group_name_H-M   'P 1'
#
loop_
_entity.id
_entity.type
_entity.pdbx_description
1 polymer ?
#
loop_
_entity_poly.entity_id
_entity_poly.type
_entity_poly.pdbx_seq_one_letter_code
_entity_poly.pdbx_strand_id
1 'polypeptide(L)'
;MTGSQTKPTWGLALAGLVVTITALAQPFQAPPSPPDLPPVPPGIQPVTPPLAPPPALPSPAPVVSPRVPAPVIQPRPFHFPVQGTPHLSWDSDAKAYQAKPGEPTAHFAFALTNISSAEVVVNRVTTSCGCTVARLPAQPWRLAPGASGQIDVTVDLRGKWGVLQKLITVDTSDGYKVLHVSIRVPTGSAPAAVLMADRMRNQQLARADRQAVFRNDCARCHAQPTVGKTGAALFQAACAICHESAHRATMVPDLHALTQATDREFWRFWITAGKPGTLMPAFAAAQGGPLTELQINSLLDYLTTTFLPRRAAVSARVPVPSALPPVPVGAAP
;
A
#
# COMPACT_ATOMS: atom_id res chain seq x y z
N MET A 1 -81.37 41.83 8.00
CA MET A 1 -80.41 40.73 7.80
C MET A 1 -79.39 41.20 6.79
N THR A 2 -78.19 41.45 7.28
CA THR A 2 -77.02 42.00 6.59
C THR A 2 -76.41 40.97 5.63
N GLY A 3 -76.11 41.41 4.42
CA GLY A 3 -75.26 40.70 3.47
C GLY A 3 -74.57 41.71 2.56
N SER A 4 -73.39 41.32 2.08
CA SER A 4 -72.56 41.97 1.06
C SER A 4 -71.47 42.95 1.54
N GLN A 5 -70.28 42.35 1.70
CA GLN A 5 -69.01 42.73 1.05
C GLN A 5 -68.49 44.17 1.16
N THR A 6 -67.34 44.29 1.81
CA THR A 6 -66.24 45.18 1.38
C THR A 6 -64.89 44.53 1.70
N LYS A 7 -64.06 44.31 0.67
CA LYS A 7 -62.63 44.03 0.80
C LYS A 7 -61.91 45.24 1.38
N PRO A 8 -60.90 45.07 2.26
CA PRO A 8 -59.87 46.07 2.47
C PRO A 8 -58.55 45.63 1.83
N THR A 9 -58.09 46.45 0.89
CA THR A 9 -56.71 46.53 0.40
C THR A 9 -55.82 47.08 1.51
N TRP A 10 -54.75 46.36 1.86
CA TRP A 10 -53.69 46.87 2.72
C TRP A 10 -52.53 47.33 1.85
N GLY A 11 -52.29 48.65 1.84
CA GLY A 11 -51.12 49.27 1.24
C GLY A 11 -49.88 49.00 2.07
N LEU A 12 -48.83 48.49 1.42
CA LEU A 12 -47.49 48.39 1.99
C LEU A 12 -46.82 49.77 1.95
N ALA A 13 -46.66 50.38 3.12
CA ALA A 13 -45.81 51.52 3.33
C ALA A 13 -44.33 51.08 3.29
N LEU A 14 -43.60 51.49 2.26
CA LEU A 14 -42.15 51.37 2.19
C LEU A 14 -41.52 52.51 3.01
N ALA A 15 -41.13 52.21 4.25
CA ALA A 15 -40.23 53.05 5.01
C ALA A 15 -38.79 52.82 4.50
N GLY A 16 -38.26 53.81 3.77
CA GLY A 16 -36.85 53.82 3.39
C GLY A 16 -35.97 54.09 4.59
N LEU A 17 -35.19 53.08 5.01
CA LEU A 17 -34.08 53.25 5.93
C LEU A 17 -32.78 53.21 5.11
N VAL A 18 -32.23 54.39 4.81
CA VAL A 18 -30.87 54.53 4.27
C VAL A 18 -29.89 54.27 5.41
N VAL A 19 -29.34 53.06 5.47
CA VAL A 19 -28.23 52.74 6.35
C VAL A 19 -26.94 53.10 5.61
N THR A 20 -26.39 54.28 5.91
CA THR A 20 -25.01 54.62 5.55
C THR A 20 -24.06 53.77 6.39
N ILE A 21 -23.50 52.71 5.79
CA ILE A 21 -22.40 51.94 6.36
C ILE A 21 -21.11 52.71 6.09
N THR A 22 -20.65 53.47 7.08
CA THR A 22 -19.30 54.05 7.07
C THR A 22 -18.31 52.91 7.32
N ALA A 23 -17.74 52.34 6.25
CA ALA A 23 -16.68 51.36 6.35
C ALA A 23 -15.40 52.04 6.85
N LEU A 24 -15.08 51.85 8.13
CA LEU A 24 -13.75 52.12 8.67
C LEU A 24 -12.79 51.07 8.10
N ALA A 25 -12.09 51.41 7.03
CA ALA A 25 -10.97 50.63 6.52
C ALA A 25 -9.83 50.68 7.55
N GLN A 26 -9.67 49.63 8.33
CA GLN A 26 -8.46 49.42 9.11
C GLN A 26 -7.35 48.95 8.17
N PRO A 27 -6.14 49.56 8.21
CA PRO A 27 -5.03 49.12 7.38
C PRO A 27 -4.63 47.70 7.80
N PHE A 28 -4.55 46.81 6.80
CA PHE A 28 -4.10 45.44 6.96
C PHE A 28 -2.62 45.46 7.40
N GLN A 29 -2.36 45.19 8.68
CA GLN A 29 -1.00 44.98 9.17
C GLN A 29 -0.53 43.61 8.71
N ALA A 30 0.57 43.58 7.95
CA ALA A 30 1.21 42.34 7.55
C ALA A 30 1.62 41.52 8.80
N PRO A 31 1.46 40.19 8.78
CA PRO A 31 1.89 39.34 9.88
C PRO A 31 3.39 39.50 10.14
N PRO A 32 3.85 39.38 11.40
CA PRO A 32 5.27 39.48 11.73
C PRO A 32 6.07 38.39 10.99
N SER A 33 7.25 38.76 10.50
CA SER A 33 8.20 37.85 9.87
C SER A 33 8.52 36.67 10.82
N PRO A 34 8.68 35.45 10.30
CA PRO A 34 9.10 34.32 11.12
C PRO A 34 10.47 34.62 11.78
N PRO A 35 10.73 34.12 13.00
CA PRO A 35 12.03 34.27 13.63
C PRO A 35 13.13 33.63 12.78
N ASP A 36 14.28 34.29 12.71
CA ASP A 36 15.46 33.79 12.03
C ASP A 36 15.82 32.38 12.52
N LEU A 37 16.11 31.49 11.57
CA LEU A 37 16.58 30.15 11.87
C LEU A 37 17.91 30.22 12.64
N PRO A 38 18.14 29.34 13.64
CA PRO A 38 19.41 29.31 14.35
C PRO A 38 20.57 29.04 13.38
N PRO A 39 21.75 29.65 13.60
CA PRO A 39 22.90 29.47 12.73
C PRO A 39 23.30 28.00 12.66
N VAL A 40 23.57 27.53 11.44
CA VAL A 40 24.10 26.19 11.16
C VAL A 40 25.42 26.02 11.91
N PRO A 41 25.62 24.95 12.68
CA PRO A 41 26.87 24.73 13.40
C PRO A 41 28.05 24.65 12.43
N PRO A 42 29.19 25.31 12.72
CA PRO A 42 30.37 25.25 11.87
C PRO A 42 30.96 23.83 11.94
N GLY A 43 30.97 23.10 10.81
CA GLY A 43 31.62 21.78 10.79
C GLY A 43 31.30 20.83 9.64
N ILE A 44 30.35 21.11 8.75
CA ILE A 44 30.11 20.26 7.57
C ILE A 44 30.35 21.08 6.31
N GLN A 45 31.60 21.08 5.86
CA GLN A 45 31.94 21.49 4.50
C GLN A 45 31.32 20.48 3.53
N PRO A 46 30.68 20.91 2.43
CA PRO A 46 30.28 20.00 1.37
C PRO A 46 31.55 19.39 0.76
N VAL A 47 31.82 18.12 1.07
CA VAL A 47 32.82 17.33 0.38
C VAL A 47 32.33 17.06 -1.04
N THR A 48 32.83 17.83 -2.00
CA THR A 48 32.76 17.49 -3.41
C THR A 48 33.53 16.18 -3.61
N PRO A 49 32.90 15.09 -4.07
CA PRO A 49 33.63 13.88 -4.43
C PRO A 49 34.60 14.19 -5.58
N PRO A 50 35.80 13.59 -5.59
CA PRO A 50 36.76 13.79 -6.68
C PRO A 50 36.17 13.32 -8.01
N LEU A 51 36.41 14.10 -9.05
CA LEU A 51 36.04 13.78 -10.42
C LEU A 51 36.68 12.44 -10.81
N ALA A 52 35.85 11.48 -11.23
CA ALA A 52 36.35 10.18 -11.69
C ALA A 52 37.29 10.37 -12.89
N PRO A 53 38.42 9.64 -12.96
CA PRO A 53 39.30 9.69 -14.12
C PRO A 53 38.57 9.18 -15.37
N PRO A 54 38.89 9.71 -16.56
CA PRO A 54 38.27 9.27 -17.80
C PRO A 54 38.55 7.79 -18.06
N PRO A 55 37.61 7.04 -18.67
CA PRO A 55 37.78 5.62 -18.93
C PRO A 55 38.97 5.40 -19.87
N ALA A 56 39.78 4.38 -19.55
CA ALA A 56 40.88 3.94 -20.40
C ALA A 56 40.36 3.47 -21.76
N LEU A 57 41.07 3.82 -22.83
CA LEU A 57 40.79 3.36 -24.19
C LEU A 57 40.81 1.82 -24.24
N PRO A 58 39.88 1.18 -24.97
CA PRO A 58 39.86 -0.27 -25.10
C PRO A 58 41.09 -0.79 -25.85
N SER A 59 41.72 -1.85 -25.34
CA SER A 59 42.78 -2.57 -26.05
C SER A 59 42.29 -3.12 -27.39
N PRO A 60 43.16 -3.19 -28.42
CA PRO A 60 42.81 -3.79 -29.70
C PRO A 60 42.45 -5.28 -29.52
N ALA A 61 41.35 -5.69 -30.15
CA ALA A 61 40.88 -7.06 -30.12
C ALA A 61 41.91 -8.04 -30.74
N PRO A 62 42.04 -9.27 -30.21
CA PRO A 62 42.91 -10.27 -30.83
C PRO A 62 42.35 -10.65 -32.19
N VAL A 63 43.25 -10.72 -33.18
CA VAL A 63 42.95 -11.21 -34.53
C VAL A 63 42.55 -12.69 -34.43
N VAL A 64 41.27 -12.99 -34.65
CA VAL A 64 40.76 -14.35 -34.70
C VAL A 64 41.03 -14.92 -36.09
N SER A 65 41.83 -15.97 -36.16
CA SER A 65 42.06 -16.74 -37.40
C SER A 65 40.75 -17.31 -37.96
N PRO A 66 40.59 -17.40 -39.30
CA PRO A 66 39.35 -17.88 -39.91
C PRO A 66 39.11 -19.35 -39.54
N ARG A 67 37.99 -19.60 -38.85
CA ARG A 67 37.52 -20.94 -38.52
C ARG A 67 36.89 -21.57 -39.77
N VAL A 68 37.36 -22.76 -40.13
CA VAL A 68 36.79 -23.62 -41.18
C VAL A 68 35.29 -23.83 -40.91
N PRO A 69 34.38 -23.62 -41.88
CA PRO A 69 32.96 -23.80 -41.66
C PRO A 69 32.61 -25.27 -41.44
N ALA A 70 31.92 -25.55 -40.34
CA ALA A 70 31.33 -26.86 -40.07
C ALA A 70 30.18 -27.15 -41.07
N PRO A 71 29.90 -28.42 -41.38
CA PRO A 71 28.83 -28.78 -42.30
C PRO A 71 27.45 -28.33 -41.78
N VAL A 72 26.66 -27.74 -42.67
CA VAL A 72 25.30 -27.26 -42.40
C VAL A 72 24.39 -28.47 -42.16
N ILE A 73 24.06 -28.74 -40.90
CA ILE A 73 23.00 -29.66 -40.53
C ILE A 73 21.67 -28.96 -40.83
N GLN A 74 20.92 -29.44 -41.82
CA GLN A 74 19.58 -28.90 -42.11
C GLN A 74 18.66 -29.15 -40.89
N PRO A 75 17.96 -28.13 -40.36
CA PRO A 75 17.02 -28.34 -39.28
C PRO A 75 15.86 -29.22 -39.77
N ARG A 76 15.50 -30.23 -38.97
CA ARG A 76 14.30 -31.03 -39.20
C ARG A 76 13.07 -30.12 -39.27
N PRO A 77 12.09 -30.38 -40.14
CA PRO A 77 10.86 -29.60 -40.21
C PRO A 77 10.17 -29.60 -38.84
N PHE A 78 9.95 -28.41 -38.30
CA PHE A 78 9.12 -28.20 -37.11
C PHE A 78 7.69 -28.64 -37.46
N HIS A 79 7.26 -29.76 -36.89
CA HIS A 79 5.86 -30.15 -36.92
C HIS A 79 5.13 -29.24 -35.93
N PHE A 80 4.26 -28.36 -36.42
CA PHE A 80 3.30 -27.68 -35.55
C PHE A 80 2.40 -28.76 -34.94
N PRO A 81 2.27 -28.85 -33.61
CA PRO A 81 1.39 -29.85 -33.02
C PRO A 81 -0.05 -29.55 -33.47
N VAL A 82 -0.78 -30.61 -33.81
CA VAL A 82 -2.20 -30.57 -34.20
C VAL A 82 -3.01 -29.99 -33.05
N GLN A 83 -3.73 -28.88 -33.29
CA GLN A 83 -4.68 -28.32 -32.32
C GLN A 83 -5.78 -29.36 -32.05
N GLY A 84 -6.01 -29.72 -30.78
CA GLY A 84 -7.13 -30.57 -30.39
C GLY A 84 -6.74 -31.71 -29.44
N THR A 85 -7.74 -32.19 -28.71
CA THR A 85 -7.73 -33.43 -27.94
C THR A 85 -8.94 -34.23 -28.39
N PRO A 86 -8.87 -34.89 -29.58
CA PRO A 86 -10.04 -35.42 -30.27
C PRO A 86 -10.81 -36.45 -29.45
N HIS A 87 -10.18 -37.08 -28.46
CA HIS A 87 -10.81 -38.05 -27.57
C HIS A 87 -11.02 -37.56 -26.13
N LEU A 88 -10.89 -36.25 -25.89
CA LEU A 88 -11.37 -35.61 -24.67
C LEU A 88 -12.59 -34.74 -24.99
N SER A 89 -13.71 -35.05 -24.35
CA SER A 89 -14.90 -34.21 -24.38
C SER A 89 -14.79 -33.13 -23.32
N TRP A 90 -14.98 -31.86 -23.68
CA TRP A 90 -14.92 -30.70 -22.80
C TRP A 90 -16.31 -30.09 -22.64
N ASP A 91 -16.61 -29.55 -21.46
CA ASP A 91 -17.87 -28.82 -21.25
C ASP A 91 -17.90 -27.47 -21.99
N SER A 92 -16.76 -26.81 -22.11
CA SER A 92 -16.57 -25.62 -22.95
C SER A 92 -15.11 -25.38 -23.27
N ASP A 93 -14.86 -24.71 -24.39
CA ASP A 93 -13.53 -24.26 -24.81
C ASP A 93 -13.26 -22.82 -24.36
N ALA A 94 -14.31 -22.08 -24.00
CA ALA A 94 -14.24 -20.70 -23.55
C ALA A 94 -15.23 -20.40 -22.42
N LYS A 95 -14.82 -19.62 -21.42
CA LYS A 95 -15.70 -19.13 -20.36
C LYS A 95 -15.52 -17.63 -20.12
N ALA A 96 -16.60 -16.96 -19.74
CA ALA A 96 -16.58 -15.53 -19.44
C ALA A 96 -17.03 -15.26 -17.99
N TYR A 97 -16.49 -14.21 -17.38
CA TYR A 97 -16.83 -13.76 -16.03
C TYR A 97 -16.97 -12.24 -15.97
N GLN A 98 -18.00 -11.75 -15.28
CA GLN A 98 -18.14 -10.34 -14.92
C GLN A 98 -17.79 -10.18 -13.44
N ALA A 99 -16.68 -9.51 -13.16
CA ALA A 99 -16.25 -9.28 -11.79
C ALA A 99 -17.07 -8.16 -11.13
N LYS A 100 -17.27 -8.27 -9.82
CA LYS A 100 -17.81 -7.19 -8.99
C LYS A 100 -16.72 -6.14 -8.72
N PRO A 101 -17.08 -4.87 -8.48
CA PRO A 101 -16.10 -3.85 -8.07
C PRO A 101 -15.30 -4.31 -6.84
N GLY A 102 -13.97 -4.26 -6.93
CA GLY A 102 -13.07 -4.65 -5.84
C GLY A 102 -12.91 -6.15 -5.60
N GLU A 103 -13.53 -7.00 -6.44
CA GLU A 103 -13.37 -8.46 -6.33
C GLU A 103 -11.91 -8.89 -6.60
N PRO A 104 -11.27 -9.64 -5.69
CA PRO A 104 -9.84 -9.93 -5.80
C PRO A 104 -9.52 -11.07 -6.77
N THR A 105 -10.47 -11.98 -7.04
CA THR A 105 -10.25 -13.18 -7.84
C THR A 105 -11.46 -13.53 -8.71
N ALA A 106 -11.21 -14.10 -9.89
CA ALA A 106 -12.23 -14.79 -10.69
C ALA A 106 -11.94 -16.29 -10.72
N HIS A 107 -12.98 -17.12 -10.62
CA HIS A 107 -12.88 -18.57 -10.60
C HIS A 107 -13.59 -19.19 -11.81
N PHE A 108 -12.95 -20.18 -12.42
CA PHE A 108 -13.48 -20.99 -13.50
C PHE A 108 -13.21 -22.46 -13.20
N ALA A 109 -14.07 -23.31 -13.73
CA ALA A 109 -13.95 -24.75 -13.70
C ALA A 109 -14.14 -25.27 -15.11
N PHE A 110 -13.21 -26.04 -15.67
CA PHE A 110 -13.39 -26.71 -16.95
C PHE A 110 -13.49 -28.21 -16.73
N ALA A 111 -14.61 -28.80 -17.13
CA ALA A 111 -14.83 -30.23 -17.00
C ALA A 111 -14.41 -30.94 -18.27
N LEU A 112 -13.76 -32.10 -18.11
CA LEU A 112 -13.39 -32.98 -19.21
C LEU A 112 -13.75 -34.43 -18.91
N THR A 113 -13.99 -35.20 -19.97
CA THR A 113 -14.23 -36.64 -19.93
C THR A 113 -13.41 -37.33 -21.01
N ASN A 114 -12.73 -38.41 -20.66
CA ASN A 114 -12.07 -39.28 -21.63
C ASN A 114 -13.10 -40.14 -22.36
N ILE A 115 -13.29 -39.89 -23.64
CA ILE A 115 -14.24 -40.63 -24.50
C ILE A 115 -13.54 -41.66 -25.40
N SER A 116 -12.23 -41.84 -25.25
CA SER A 116 -11.50 -42.91 -25.91
C SER A 116 -11.72 -44.26 -25.24
N SER A 117 -11.33 -45.33 -25.93
CA SER A 117 -11.22 -46.68 -25.37
C SER A 117 -9.89 -46.94 -24.64
N ALA A 118 -9.01 -45.94 -24.53
CA ALA A 118 -7.68 -46.04 -23.94
C ALA A 118 -7.47 -45.03 -22.80
N GLU A 119 -6.38 -45.16 -22.04
CA GLU A 119 -6.02 -44.15 -21.05
C GLU A 119 -5.53 -42.86 -21.74
N VAL A 120 -5.97 -41.69 -21.26
CA VAL A 120 -5.43 -40.38 -21.64
C VAL A 120 -4.73 -39.75 -20.44
N VAL A 121 -3.53 -39.23 -20.66
CA VAL A 121 -2.71 -38.60 -19.61
C VAL A 121 -2.67 -37.10 -19.82
N VAL A 122 -3.06 -36.33 -18.82
CA VAL A 122 -2.82 -34.88 -18.76
C VAL A 122 -1.43 -34.66 -18.16
N ASN A 123 -0.49 -34.25 -19.01
CA ASN A 123 0.92 -34.09 -18.66
C ASN A 123 1.14 -32.82 -17.84
N ARG A 124 0.59 -31.69 -18.32
CA ARG A 124 0.79 -30.37 -17.73
C ARG A 124 -0.29 -29.40 -18.18
N VAL A 125 -0.54 -28.39 -17.35
CA VAL A 125 -1.30 -27.20 -17.73
C VAL A 125 -0.40 -25.98 -17.61
N THR A 126 -0.40 -25.13 -18.64
CA THR A 126 0.38 -23.89 -18.69
C THR A 126 -0.56 -22.72 -18.89
N THR A 127 -0.36 -21.65 -18.12
CA THR A 127 -1.16 -20.44 -18.18
C THR A 127 -0.38 -19.30 -18.81
N SER A 128 -1.08 -18.35 -19.43
CA SER A 128 -0.45 -17.26 -20.18
C SER A 128 0.23 -16.17 -19.33
N CYS A 129 0.03 -16.16 -18.01
CA CYS A 129 0.68 -15.24 -17.06
C CYS A 129 0.74 -15.87 -15.66
N GLY A 130 1.64 -15.38 -14.80
CA GLY A 130 1.65 -15.72 -13.37
C GLY A 130 0.42 -15.21 -12.58
N CYS A 131 -0.46 -14.46 -13.23
CA CYS A 131 -1.72 -13.99 -12.67
C CYS A 131 -2.88 -14.99 -12.78
N THR A 132 -2.65 -16.14 -13.42
CA THR A 132 -3.64 -17.20 -13.60
C THR A 132 -3.05 -18.52 -13.11
N VAL A 133 -3.72 -19.13 -12.14
CA VAL A 133 -3.32 -20.40 -11.53
C VAL A 133 -4.33 -21.46 -11.92
N ALA A 134 -3.87 -22.53 -12.56
CA ALA A 134 -4.65 -23.74 -12.77
C ALA A 134 -4.28 -24.75 -11.67
N ARG A 135 -5.28 -25.20 -10.90
CA ARG A 135 -5.14 -26.31 -9.96
C ARG A 135 -5.59 -27.59 -10.66
N LEU A 136 -4.75 -28.61 -10.56
CA LEU A 136 -4.98 -29.93 -11.09
C LEU A 136 -4.96 -30.95 -9.95
N PRO A 137 -5.55 -32.15 -10.18
CA PRO A 137 -5.20 -33.34 -9.42
C PRO A 137 -3.68 -33.62 -9.47
N ALA A 138 -3.23 -34.62 -8.69
CA ALA A 138 -1.84 -35.04 -8.71
C ALA A 138 -1.36 -35.35 -10.14
N GLN A 139 -0.20 -34.80 -10.51
CA GLN A 139 0.39 -34.96 -11.85
C GLN A 139 1.36 -36.15 -11.89
N PRO A 140 1.43 -36.90 -13.02
CA PRO A 140 0.59 -36.77 -14.20
C PRO A 140 -0.84 -37.26 -13.92
N TRP A 141 -1.84 -36.53 -14.42
CA TRP A 141 -3.23 -36.88 -14.15
C TRP A 141 -3.73 -37.86 -15.22
N ARG A 142 -3.96 -39.11 -14.81
CA ARG A 142 -4.42 -40.20 -15.69
C ARG A 142 -5.93 -40.29 -15.69
N LEU A 143 -6.52 -40.39 -16.89
CA LEU A 143 -7.94 -40.55 -17.11
C LEU A 143 -8.19 -41.89 -17.80
N ALA A 144 -8.80 -42.84 -17.07
CA ALA A 144 -9.29 -44.09 -17.65
C ALA A 144 -10.41 -43.82 -18.69
N PRO A 145 -10.72 -44.78 -19.57
CA PRO A 145 -11.88 -44.70 -20.46
C PRO A 145 -13.17 -44.36 -19.68
N GLY A 146 -13.89 -43.32 -20.11
CA GLY A 146 -15.11 -42.83 -19.47
C GLY A 146 -14.90 -42.01 -18.20
N ALA A 147 -13.67 -41.84 -17.71
CA ALA A 147 -13.39 -41.05 -16.52
C ALA A 147 -13.52 -39.54 -16.79
N SER A 148 -14.03 -38.80 -15.81
CA SER A 148 -14.18 -37.36 -15.85
C SER A 148 -13.40 -36.67 -14.74
N GLY A 149 -13.14 -35.37 -14.93
CA GLY A 149 -12.75 -34.49 -13.83
C GLY A 149 -12.72 -33.02 -14.25
N GLN A 150 -12.09 -32.20 -13.40
CA GLN A 150 -12.17 -30.75 -13.51
C GLN A 150 -10.80 -30.08 -13.35
N ILE A 151 -10.59 -29.00 -14.12
CA ILE A 151 -9.46 -28.08 -13.99
C ILE A 151 -10.00 -26.77 -13.40
N ASP A 152 -9.58 -26.47 -12.17
CA ASP A 152 -9.96 -25.22 -11.50
C ASP A 152 -8.97 -24.12 -11.85
N VAL A 153 -9.46 -23.02 -12.41
CA VAL A 153 -8.65 -21.87 -12.82
C VAL A 153 -9.04 -20.66 -11.96
N THR A 154 -8.05 -20.08 -11.28
CA THR A 154 -8.22 -18.83 -10.54
C THR A 154 -7.39 -17.73 -11.18
N VAL A 155 -7.99 -16.57 -11.41
CA VAL A 155 -7.32 -15.38 -11.94
C VAL A 155 -7.27 -14.29 -10.87
N ASP A 156 -6.08 -13.77 -10.58
CA ASP A 156 -5.90 -12.60 -9.71
C ASP A 156 -6.30 -11.32 -10.45
N LEU A 157 -7.31 -10.63 -9.92
CA LEU A 157 -7.87 -9.41 -10.49
C LEU A 157 -7.30 -8.14 -9.84
N ARG A 158 -6.48 -8.27 -8.79
CA ARG A 158 -5.92 -7.11 -8.09
C ARG A 158 -5.05 -6.29 -9.05
N GLY A 159 -5.38 -5.01 -9.14
CA GLY A 159 -4.71 -4.09 -10.07
C GLY A 159 -5.00 -4.39 -11.55
N LYS A 160 -6.09 -5.09 -11.89
CA LYS A 160 -6.56 -5.30 -13.25
C LYS A 160 -7.87 -4.54 -13.49
N TRP A 161 -8.14 -4.15 -14.73
CA TRP A 161 -9.36 -3.44 -15.14
C TRP A 161 -9.67 -3.74 -16.62
N GLY A 162 -10.90 -3.47 -17.06
CA GLY A 162 -11.31 -3.69 -18.44
C GLY A 162 -11.47 -5.17 -18.78
N VAL A 163 -11.28 -5.54 -20.05
CA VAL A 163 -11.43 -6.93 -20.51
C VAL A 163 -10.08 -7.64 -20.48
N LEU A 164 -9.98 -8.69 -19.67
CA LEU A 164 -8.83 -9.58 -19.58
C LEU A 164 -9.10 -10.84 -20.40
N GLN A 165 -8.20 -11.17 -21.33
CA GLN A 165 -8.19 -12.46 -22.03
C GLN A 165 -7.01 -13.28 -21.52
N LYS A 166 -7.25 -14.56 -21.19
CA LYS A 166 -6.20 -15.50 -20.79
C LYS A 166 -6.36 -16.82 -21.53
N LEU A 167 -5.21 -17.45 -21.78
CA LEU A 167 -5.12 -18.77 -22.40
C LEU A 167 -4.60 -19.76 -21.37
N ILE A 168 -5.22 -20.93 -21.36
CA ILE A 168 -4.79 -22.09 -20.58
C ILE A 168 -4.53 -23.23 -21.57
N THR A 169 -3.27 -23.63 -21.69
CA THR A 169 -2.87 -24.74 -22.57
C THR A 169 -2.77 -26.01 -21.74
N VAL A 170 -3.57 -27.01 -22.09
CA VAL A 170 -3.56 -28.34 -21.51
C VAL A 170 -2.81 -29.27 -22.45
N ASP A 171 -1.70 -29.82 -21.99
CA ASP A 171 -0.87 -30.80 -22.71
C ASP A 171 -1.27 -32.21 -22.27
N THR A 172 -1.59 -33.06 -23.24
CA THR A 172 -2.03 -34.44 -23.00
C THR A 172 -1.34 -35.43 -23.94
N SER A 173 -1.44 -36.72 -23.63
CA SER A 173 -1.03 -37.81 -24.54
C SER A 173 -1.85 -37.88 -25.83
N ASP A 174 -3.00 -37.20 -25.89
CA ASP A 174 -3.93 -37.14 -27.03
C ASP A 174 -3.86 -35.77 -27.74
N GLY A 175 -2.76 -35.03 -27.58
CA GLY A 175 -2.58 -33.69 -28.16
C GLY A 175 -2.74 -32.58 -27.12
N TYR A 176 -3.05 -31.36 -27.57
CA TYR A 176 -3.18 -30.21 -26.68
C TYR A 176 -4.50 -29.45 -26.90
N LYS A 177 -5.02 -28.91 -25.82
CA LYS A 177 -6.23 -28.09 -25.79
C LYS A 177 -5.87 -26.68 -25.32
N VAL A 178 -6.33 -25.66 -26.04
CA VAL A 178 -6.27 -24.27 -25.58
C VAL A 178 -7.65 -23.88 -25.08
N LEU A 179 -7.75 -23.52 -23.80
CA LEU A 179 -8.96 -23.02 -23.17
C LEU A 179 -8.86 -21.50 -23.01
N HIS A 180 -9.96 -20.79 -23.24
CA HIS A 180 -10.03 -19.34 -23.17
C HIS A 180 -10.83 -18.88 -21.96
N VAL A 181 -10.32 -17.90 -21.23
CA VAL A 181 -11.14 -17.19 -20.24
C VAL A 181 -11.14 -15.68 -20.51
N SER A 182 -12.34 -15.10 -20.43
CA SER A 182 -12.60 -13.68 -20.67
C SER A 182 -13.20 -13.06 -19.41
N ILE A 183 -12.49 -12.13 -18.77
CA ILE A 183 -12.97 -11.45 -17.56
C ILE A 183 -13.24 -9.99 -17.87
N ARG A 184 -14.46 -9.51 -17.62
CA ARG A 184 -14.76 -8.07 -17.61
C ARG A 184 -14.68 -7.57 -16.17
N VAL A 185 -13.70 -6.70 -15.90
CA VAL A 185 -13.54 -6.02 -14.62
C VAL A 185 -14.08 -4.59 -14.73
N PRO A 186 -15.03 -4.18 -13.87
CA PRO A 186 -15.66 -2.86 -13.95
C PRO A 186 -14.65 -1.73 -13.94
N THR A 187 -14.81 -0.79 -14.88
CA THR A 187 -14.08 0.49 -14.89
C THR A 187 -14.72 1.39 -13.84
N GLY A 188 -14.15 1.40 -12.63
CA GLY A 188 -14.66 2.12 -11.46
C GLY A 188 -13.71 2.02 -10.27
N SER A 189 -12.88 0.98 -10.22
CA SER A 189 -11.54 1.07 -9.65
C SER A 189 -10.62 1.66 -10.72
N ALA A 190 -10.03 2.84 -10.46
CA ALA A 190 -9.12 3.47 -11.41
C ALA A 190 -8.06 2.47 -11.92
N PRO A 191 -7.61 2.57 -13.19
CA PRO A 191 -6.52 1.77 -13.73
C PRO A 191 -5.35 1.71 -12.75
N ALA A 192 -4.69 0.58 -12.50
CA ALA A 192 -3.53 0.53 -11.61
C ALA A 192 -2.43 1.53 -12.04
N ALA A 193 -2.29 1.82 -13.33
CA ALA A 193 -1.42 2.91 -13.80
C ALA A 193 -1.88 4.30 -13.32
N VAL A 194 -3.19 4.54 -13.29
CA VAL A 194 -3.81 5.76 -12.73
C VAL A 194 -3.67 5.77 -11.20
N LEU A 195 -3.89 4.65 -10.51
CA LEU A 195 -3.65 4.53 -9.06
C LEU A 195 -2.17 4.72 -8.70
N MET A 196 -1.23 4.26 -9.53
CA MET A 196 0.20 4.49 -9.32
C MET A 196 0.59 5.93 -9.64
N ALA A 197 0.05 6.52 -10.71
CA ALA A 197 0.26 7.93 -11.04
C ALA A 197 -0.32 8.86 -9.96
N ASP A 198 -1.52 8.56 -9.46
CA ASP A 198 -2.17 9.27 -8.36
C ASP A 198 -1.42 9.05 -7.06
N ARG A 199 -0.93 7.83 -6.78
CA ARG A 199 -0.06 7.57 -5.63
C ARG A 199 1.23 8.39 -5.72
N MET A 200 1.90 8.42 -6.87
CA MET A 200 3.11 9.20 -7.07
C MET A 200 2.83 10.70 -6.93
N ARG A 201 1.74 11.20 -7.52
CA ARG A 201 1.29 12.59 -7.38
C ARG A 201 1.02 12.93 -5.92
N ASN A 202 0.28 12.10 -5.19
CA ASN A 202 -0.03 12.29 -3.78
C ASN A 202 1.24 12.28 -2.92
N GLN A 203 2.20 11.41 -3.23
CA GLN A 203 3.50 11.41 -2.55
C GLN A 203 4.31 12.68 -2.86
N GLN A 204 4.27 13.19 -4.09
CA GLN A 204 4.94 14.45 -4.46
C GLN A 204 4.32 15.64 -3.73
N LEU A 205 2.98 15.71 -3.68
CA LEU A 205 2.26 16.74 -2.93
C LEU A 205 2.64 16.70 -1.44
N ALA A 206 2.64 15.51 -0.83
CA ALA A 206 3.03 15.34 0.57
C ALA A 206 4.51 15.65 0.85
N ARG A 207 5.40 15.44 -0.14
CA ARG A 207 6.82 15.82 -0.03
C ARG A 207 7.02 17.33 -0.12
N ALA A 208 6.28 17.99 -1.01
CA ALA A 208 6.33 19.44 -1.17
C ALA A 208 5.72 20.14 0.05
N ASP A 209 4.59 19.63 0.54
CA ASP A 209 3.85 20.18 1.67
C ASP A 209 3.15 19.06 2.43
N ARG A 210 3.82 18.57 3.48
CA ARG A 210 3.26 17.54 4.37
C ARG A 210 1.93 17.97 5.01
N GLN A 211 1.71 19.27 5.20
CA GLN A 211 0.50 19.81 5.81
C GLN A 211 -0.70 19.81 4.86
N ALA A 212 -0.49 19.65 3.54
CA ALA A 212 -1.56 19.57 2.54
C ALA A 212 -2.54 18.41 2.80
N VAL A 213 -2.09 17.35 3.48
CA VAL A 213 -2.90 16.17 3.79
C VAL A 213 -4.16 16.49 4.63
N PHE A 214 -4.16 17.59 5.38
CA PHE A 214 -5.31 18.01 6.20
C PHE A 214 -6.18 19.10 5.55
N ARG A 215 -5.95 19.41 4.27
CA ARG A 215 -6.70 20.44 3.54
C ARG A 215 -7.48 19.84 2.38
N ASN A 216 -8.51 20.57 1.93
CA ASN A 216 -9.36 20.20 0.79
C ASN A 216 -9.92 18.77 0.90
N ASP A 217 -10.05 18.07 -0.23
CA ASP A 217 -10.58 16.70 -0.29
C ASP A 217 -9.75 15.69 0.52
N CYS A 218 -8.46 15.97 0.77
CA CYS A 218 -7.61 15.11 1.59
C CYS A 218 -8.06 15.09 3.06
N ALA A 219 -8.60 16.21 3.57
CA ALA A 219 -9.07 16.35 4.94
C ALA A 219 -10.18 15.34 5.28
N ARG A 220 -11.02 14.97 4.31
CA ARG A 220 -12.13 14.02 4.52
C ARG A 220 -11.67 12.67 5.07
N CYS A 221 -10.48 12.22 4.69
CA CYS A 221 -9.93 10.94 5.14
C CYS A 221 -8.84 11.10 6.20
N HIS A 222 -8.12 12.23 6.23
CA HIS A 222 -6.96 12.41 7.11
C HIS A 222 -7.21 13.29 8.34
N ALA A 223 -8.24 14.15 8.31
CA ALA A 223 -8.59 15.06 9.41
C ALA A 223 -9.96 14.73 9.99
N GLN A 224 -11.00 14.63 9.16
CA GLN A 224 -12.38 14.43 9.62
C GLN A 224 -12.55 13.19 10.53
N PRO A 225 -11.87 12.04 10.31
CA PRO A 225 -12.01 10.89 11.20
C PRO A 225 -11.48 11.10 12.62
N THR A 226 -10.73 12.18 12.89
CA THR A 226 -10.19 12.50 14.21
C THR A 226 -11.17 13.33 15.07
N VAL A 227 -12.20 13.91 14.46
CA VAL A 227 -13.17 14.78 15.14
C VAL A 227 -13.86 14.02 16.28
N GLY A 228 -13.83 14.61 17.47
CA GLY A 228 -14.46 14.06 18.68
C GLY A 228 -13.75 12.84 19.28
N LYS A 229 -12.61 12.39 18.71
CA LYS A 229 -11.87 11.24 19.25
C LYS A 229 -10.76 11.66 20.19
N THR A 230 -10.46 10.78 21.14
CA THR A 230 -9.41 10.91 22.17
C THR A 230 -8.67 9.57 22.36
N GLY A 231 -7.52 9.59 23.04
CA GLY A 231 -6.72 8.42 23.39
C GLY A 231 -6.49 7.41 22.25
N ALA A 232 -6.77 6.13 22.52
CA ALA A 232 -6.59 5.03 21.57
C ALA A 232 -7.41 5.20 20.28
N ALA A 233 -8.65 5.69 20.39
CA ALA A 233 -9.52 5.89 19.23
C ALA A 233 -8.97 6.99 18.30
N LEU A 234 -8.36 8.02 18.89
CA LEU A 234 -7.68 9.06 18.14
C LEU A 234 -6.39 8.53 17.49
N PHE A 235 -5.58 7.78 18.22
CA PHE A 235 -4.39 7.13 17.67
C PHE A 235 -4.73 6.24 16.46
N GLN A 236 -5.80 5.44 16.57
CA GLN A 236 -6.24 4.58 15.48
C GLN A 236 -6.68 5.38 14.25
N ALA A 237 -7.32 6.52 14.46
CA ALA A 237 -7.80 7.37 13.36
C ALA A 237 -6.70 8.19 12.68
N ALA A 238 -5.68 8.63 13.42
CA ALA A 238 -4.71 9.62 12.96
C ALA A 238 -3.28 9.06 12.74
N CYS A 239 -2.87 8.05 13.51
CA CYS A 239 -1.47 7.62 13.61
C CYS A 239 -1.25 6.19 13.11
N ALA A 240 -2.18 5.28 13.43
CA ALA A 240 -2.06 3.85 13.15
C ALA A 240 -1.94 3.53 11.67
N ILE A 241 -2.57 4.34 10.79
CA ILE A 241 -2.47 4.16 9.33
C ILE A 241 -1.01 4.16 8.83
N CYS A 242 -0.13 4.88 9.51
CA CYS A 242 1.30 4.89 9.22
C CYS A 242 2.06 3.93 10.13
N HIS A 243 1.84 4.01 11.44
CA HIS A 243 2.69 3.34 12.42
C HIS A 243 2.33 1.86 12.66
N GLU A 244 1.09 1.45 12.43
CA GLU A 244 0.56 0.10 12.68
C GLU A 244 0.19 -0.66 11.40
N SER A 245 0.50 -0.11 10.22
CA SER A 245 0.16 -0.78 8.96
C SER A 245 1.00 -2.05 8.75
N ALA A 246 0.36 -3.15 8.32
CA ALA A 246 1.03 -4.42 8.03
C ALA A 246 2.14 -4.29 6.97
N HIS A 247 2.01 -3.31 6.07
CA HIS A 247 3.00 -2.97 5.04
C HIS A 247 3.54 -1.55 5.24
N ARG A 248 3.96 -1.24 6.47
CA ARG A 248 4.56 0.06 6.84
C ARG A 248 5.79 0.36 5.99
N ALA A 249 5.88 1.59 5.50
CA ALA A 249 7.05 2.04 4.76
C ALA A 249 8.29 2.07 5.69
N THR A 250 9.46 1.68 5.17
CA THR A 250 10.72 1.60 5.95
C THR A 250 11.11 2.91 6.62
N MET A 251 10.71 4.04 6.07
CA MET A 251 10.95 5.38 6.64
C MET A 251 10.06 5.71 7.85
N VAL A 252 8.99 4.94 8.09
CA VAL A 252 8.05 5.16 9.19
C VAL A 252 8.46 4.24 10.35
N PRO A 253 8.80 4.80 11.52
CA PRO A 253 9.28 4.01 12.64
C PRO A 253 8.16 3.13 13.21
N ASP A 254 8.56 1.96 13.69
CA ASP A 254 7.74 1.12 14.55
C ASP A 254 7.75 1.69 15.96
N LEU A 255 6.59 2.15 16.44
CA LEU A 255 6.51 2.76 17.77
C LEU A 255 6.71 1.73 18.89
N HIS A 256 6.46 0.44 18.63
CA HIS A 256 6.68 -0.65 19.59
C HIS A 256 8.14 -1.10 19.69
N ALA A 257 8.99 -0.70 18.74
CA ALA A 257 10.40 -1.10 18.67
C ALA A 257 11.38 0.08 18.82
N LEU A 258 10.93 1.21 19.39
CA LEU A 258 11.79 2.34 19.67
C LEU A 258 12.83 1.99 20.74
N THR A 259 14.09 2.34 20.48
CA THR A 259 15.22 2.08 21.36
C THR A 259 15.51 3.24 22.32
N GLN A 260 15.04 4.44 21.97
CA GLN A 260 15.17 5.63 22.80
C GLN A 260 14.06 5.72 23.85
N ALA A 261 14.34 6.42 24.94
CA ALA A 261 13.29 6.76 25.91
C ALA A 261 12.23 7.65 25.26
N THR A 262 10.96 7.32 25.50
CA THR A 262 9.79 7.97 24.90
C THR A 262 8.85 8.48 25.99
N ASP A 263 9.23 9.60 26.60
CA ASP A 263 8.41 10.29 27.60
C ASP A 263 7.33 11.19 26.96
N ARG A 264 6.54 11.85 27.79
CA ARG A 264 5.44 12.71 27.34
C ARG A 264 5.93 13.85 26.44
N GLU A 265 7.03 14.49 26.81
CA GLU A 265 7.59 15.62 26.07
C GLU A 265 8.14 15.17 24.72
N PHE A 266 8.77 14.00 24.66
CA PHE A 266 9.19 13.37 23.41
C PHE A 266 8.02 13.21 22.45
N TRP A 267 6.90 12.62 22.91
CA TRP A 267 5.72 12.46 22.07
C TRP A 267 5.11 13.80 21.65
N ARG A 268 5.03 14.76 22.60
CA ARG A 268 4.46 16.09 22.36
C ARG A 268 5.23 16.83 21.29
N PHE A 269 6.56 16.80 21.33
CA PHE A 269 7.43 17.44 20.36
C PHE A 269 7.12 16.98 18.92
N TRP A 270 7.10 15.66 18.69
CA TRP A 270 6.88 15.12 17.35
C TRP A 270 5.43 15.22 16.88
N ILE A 271 4.44 15.11 17.77
CA ILE A 271 3.03 15.18 17.35
C ILE A 271 2.64 16.62 17.01
N THR A 272 3.07 17.58 17.84
CA THR A 272 2.69 18.99 17.68
C THR A 272 3.27 19.56 16.40
N ALA A 273 4.57 19.40 16.18
CA ALA A 273 5.27 19.98 15.02
C ALA A 273 5.40 19.02 13.83
N GLY A 274 5.09 17.73 14.02
CA GLY A 274 5.48 16.68 13.08
C GLY A 274 7.00 16.57 12.97
N LYS A 275 7.49 15.96 11.89
CA LYS A 275 8.94 15.80 11.66
C LYS A 275 9.38 16.47 10.35
N PRO A 276 10.07 17.63 10.41
CA PRO A 276 10.64 18.29 9.24
C PRO A 276 11.51 17.35 8.40
N GLY A 277 11.48 17.53 7.07
CA GLY A 277 12.19 16.64 6.13
C GLY A 277 11.57 15.25 5.96
N THR A 278 10.38 15.01 6.53
CA THR A 278 9.64 13.74 6.38
C THR A 278 8.18 13.99 6.02
N LEU A 279 7.45 12.91 5.75
CA LEU A 279 6.02 12.96 5.43
C LEU A 279 5.11 13.07 6.67
N MET A 280 5.65 13.08 7.89
CA MET A 280 4.86 13.20 9.12
C MET A 280 4.46 14.66 9.34
N PRO A 281 3.19 15.06 9.16
CA PRO A 281 2.75 16.45 9.28
C PRO A 281 2.64 16.90 10.74
N ALA A 282 2.44 18.20 10.95
CA ALA A 282 2.12 18.73 12.26
C ALA A 282 0.65 18.46 12.59
N PHE A 283 0.35 17.87 13.74
CA PHE A 283 -1.03 17.53 14.10
C PHE A 283 -1.72 18.59 14.95
N ALA A 284 -0.98 19.49 15.60
CA ALA A 284 -1.56 20.57 16.38
C ALA A 284 -2.27 21.60 15.50
N ALA A 285 -3.46 22.03 15.92
CA ALA A 285 -4.23 23.09 15.28
C ALA A 285 -3.41 24.38 15.12
N ALA A 286 -2.58 24.72 16.12
CA ALA A 286 -1.68 25.87 16.06
C ALA A 286 -0.61 25.78 14.95
N GLN A 287 -0.35 24.58 14.43
CA GLN A 287 0.59 24.30 13.34
C GLN A 287 -0.14 23.85 12.05
N GLY A 288 -1.45 24.12 11.95
CA GLY A 288 -2.28 23.77 10.80
C GLY A 288 -2.76 22.31 10.75
N GLY A 289 -2.63 21.57 11.84
CA GLY A 289 -3.11 20.19 11.98
C GLY A 289 -4.55 20.11 12.50
N PRO A 290 -5.16 18.92 12.55
CA PRO A 290 -6.58 18.77 12.90
C PRO A 290 -6.86 18.66 14.40
N LEU A 291 -5.83 18.57 15.26
CA LEU A 291 -6.01 18.21 16.66
C LEU A 291 -5.97 19.42 17.59
N THR A 292 -6.94 19.48 18.50
CA THR A 292 -6.96 20.43 19.62
C THR A 292 -5.94 20.05 20.69
N GLU A 293 -5.58 21.00 21.56
CA GLU A 293 -4.69 20.72 22.71
C GLU A 293 -5.24 19.62 23.64
N LEU A 294 -6.55 19.57 23.85
CA LEU A 294 -7.19 18.51 24.64
C LEU A 294 -7.01 17.13 24.00
N GLN A 295 -7.19 17.05 22.68
CA GLN A 295 -6.97 15.81 21.93
C GLN A 295 -5.51 15.39 21.94
N ILE A 296 -4.57 16.33 21.78
CA ILE A 296 -3.14 16.06 21.91
C ILE A 296 -2.84 15.52 23.30
N ASN A 297 -3.28 16.18 24.37
CA ASN A 297 -3.01 15.73 25.73
C ASN A 297 -3.53 14.31 26.00
N SER A 298 -4.74 13.99 25.53
CA SER A 298 -5.30 12.65 25.67
C SER A 298 -4.54 11.60 24.82
N LEU A 299 -4.06 11.97 23.63
CA LEU A 299 -3.22 11.10 22.82
C LEU A 299 -1.88 10.83 23.50
N LEU A 300 -1.26 11.85 24.12
CA LEU A 300 -0.02 11.70 24.87
C LEU A 300 -0.19 10.75 26.07
N ASP A 301 -1.31 10.83 26.79
CA ASP A 301 -1.62 9.90 27.89
C ASP A 301 -1.59 8.46 27.38
N TYR A 302 -2.32 8.18 26.30
CA TYR A 302 -2.34 6.87 25.67
C TYR A 302 -0.96 6.39 25.19
N LEU A 303 -0.17 7.28 24.58
CA LEU A 303 1.15 6.92 24.05
C LEU A 303 2.14 6.57 25.16
N THR A 304 2.14 7.36 26.25
CA THR A 304 3.01 7.14 27.40
C THR A 304 2.68 5.87 28.18
N THR A 305 1.44 5.37 28.11
CA THR A 305 1.08 4.08 28.73
C THR A 305 1.31 2.88 27.82
N THR A 306 1.21 3.07 26.50
CA THR A 306 1.17 1.96 25.53
C THR A 306 2.54 1.68 24.88
N PHE A 307 3.30 2.73 24.55
CA PHE A 307 4.56 2.64 23.83
C PHE A 307 5.73 2.95 24.75
N LEU A 308 5.79 2.20 25.85
CA LEU A 308 6.86 2.31 26.83
C LEU A 308 8.18 1.90 26.19
N PRO A 309 9.27 2.66 26.42
CA PRO A 309 10.59 2.18 26.04
C PRO A 309 10.78 0.83 26.74
N ARG A 310 11.37 -0.16 26.05
CA ARG A 310 11.86 -1.34 26.75
C ARG A 310 12.73 -0.79 27.87
N ARG A 311 12.31 -1.00 29.13
CA ARG A 311 13.19 -0.75 30.26
C ARG A 311 14.50 -1.42 29.88
N ALA A 312 15.56 -0.64 29.66
CA ALA A 312 16.90 -1.18 29.82
C ALA A 312 16.80 -1.91 31.15
N ALA A 313 16.94 -3.24 31.11
CA ALA A 313 16.73 -4.08 32.27
C ALA A 313 17.42 -3.36 33.42
N VAL A 314 16.64 -2.89 34.40
CA VAL A 314 17.21 -2.34 35.62
C VAL A 314 17.99 -3.52 36.13
N SER A 315 19.32 -3.48 35.94
CA SER A 315 20.23 -4.47 36.47
C SER A 315 19.88 -4.50 37.94
N ALA A 316 19.18 -5.55 38.35
CA ALA A 316 18.77 -5.74 39.72
C ALA A 316 20.06 -5.59 40.50
N ARG A 317 20.13 -4.56 41.33
CA ARG A 317 21.24 -4.35 42.24
C ARG A 317 21.36 -5.66 43.00
N VAL A 318 22.37 -6.46 42.67
CA VAL A 318 22.65 -7.70 43.37
C VAL A 318 22.78 -7.30 44.84
N PRO A 319 21.97 -7.85 45.75
CA PRO A 319 22.17 -7.60 47.17
C PRO A 319 23.57 -8.11 47.50
N VAL A 320 24.45 -7.23 47.96
CA VAL A 320 25.72 -7.64 48.57
C VAL A 320 25.35 -8.45 49.80
N PRO A 321 25.77 -9.72 49.93
CA PRO A 321 25.49 -10.50 51.13
C PRO A 321 26.29 -9.90 52.29
N SER A 322 25.59 -9.31 53.27
CA SER A 322 26.15 -9.07 54.60
C SER A 322 26.15 -10.38 55.37
N ALA A 323 27.32 -11.01 55.50
CA ALA A 323 27.79 -11.73 56.69
C ALA A 323 29.01 -12.59 56.32
N LEU A 324 30.18 -12.22 56.85
CA LEU A 324 31.26 -13.18 57.07
C LEU A 324 30.94 -13.97 58.35
N PRO A 325 31.02 -15.31 58.36
CA PRO A 325 30.91 -16.07 59.59
C PRO A 325 32.15 -15.86 60.48
N PRO A 326 32.02 -15.92 61.82
CA PRO A 326 33.16 -15.77 62.72
C PRO A 326 34.11 -16.96 62.62
N VAL A 327 35.41 -16.66 62.51
CA VAL A 327 36.51 -17.64 62.55
C VAL A 327 36.68 -18.13 64.00
N PRO A 328 36.72 -19.45 64.26
CA PRO A 328 36.96 -19.98 65.60
C PRO A 328 38.44 -19.84 65.98
N VAL A 329 38.67 -19.33 67.19
CA VAL A 329 39.99 -19.29 67.84
C VAL A 329 40.32 -20.71 68.32
N GLY A 330 41.37 -21.31 67.76
CA GLY A 330 41.89 -22.63 68.12
C GLY A 330 43.36 -22.55 68.54
N ALA A 331 43.64 -23.07 69.74
CA ALA A 331 44.83 -22.94 70.56
C ALA A 331 46.17 -23.37 69.93
N ALA A 332 47.23 -22.72 70.43
CA ALA A 332 48.63 -23.11 70.31
C ALA A 332 48.92 -24.49 70.94
N PRO A 333 50.05 -25.09 70.58
CA PRO A 333 51.19 -25.05 71.52
C PRO A 333 52.38 -24.23 71.02
#